data_AF-A0A7J3XBJ8-F1
#
_entry.id   AF-A0A7J3XBJ8-F1
#
_cell.length_a   1.000
_cell.length_b   1.000
_cell.length_c   1.000
_cell.angle_alpha   90.00
_cell.angle_beta   90.00
_cell.angle_gamma   90.00
#
_symmetry.space_group_name_H-M   'P 1'
#
loop_
_entity.id
_entity.type
_entity.pdbx_description
1 polymer ?
#
loop_
_entity_poly.entity_id
_entity_poly.type
_entity_poly.pdbx_seq_one_letter_code
_entity_poly.pdbx_strand_id
1 'polypeptide(L)'
;MVHVGKLVNYLAVFTLTYVFYVVFTGTATLFSLALGLLASATITAFATPLLISRELRLADVGRVAYLVAYYVYYMAVAEVRAHTDIARTVLSRKIRISPAIVEVPYYVRTSFGMTLIAGSITNTPGTLVVQVDTVRKVLYVHWLKAVTHKPEEARGSISAKFEEFAAKIFG
;
A
#
# COMPACT_ATOMS: atom_id res chain seq x y z
N MET A 1 -11.96 -14.75 -22.79
CA MET A 1 -11.26 -13.69 -22.04
C MET A 1 -11.18 -13.93 -20.53
N VAL A 2 -12.23 -14.42 -19.85
CA VAL A 2 -12.25 -14.65 -18.37
C VAL A 2 -11.21 -15.67 -17.86
N HIS A 3 -10.78 -16.63 -18.69
CA HIS A 3 -9.76 -17.62 -18.30
C HIS A 3 -8.33 -17.08 -18.28
N VAL A 4 -8.01 -16.08 -19.11
CA VAL A 4 -6.64 -15.56 -19.23
C VAL A 4 -6.27 -14.70 -18.02
N GLY A 5 -7.20 -13.85 -17.53
CA GLY A 5 -6.96 -13.03 -16.35
C GLY A 5 -6.80 -13.83 -15.06
N LYS A 6 -7.54 -14.95 -14.92
CA LYS A 6 -7.32 -15.89 -13.81
C LYS A 6 -5.93 -16.50 -13.89
N LEU A 7 -5.49 -16.98 -15.06
CA LEU A 7 -4.16 -17.57 -15.20
C LEU A 7 -3.04 -16.57 -14.84
N VAL A 8 -3.18 -15.30 -15.25
CA VAL A 8 -2.24 -14.23 -14.88
C VAL A 8 -2.15 -14.05 -13.37
N ASN A 9 -3.26 -14.13 -12.64
CA ASN A 9 -3.26 -14.05 -11.18
C ASN A 9 -2.48 -15.21 -10.55
N TYR A 10 -2.75 -16.45 -11.00
CA TYR A 10 -2.05 -17.63 -10.47
C TYR A 10 -0.54 -17.55 -10.75
N LEU A 11 -0.16 -17.17 -11.97
CA LEU A 11 1.25 -17.00 -12.32
C LEU A 11 1.92 -15.89 -11.51
N ALA A 12 1.27 -14.74 -11.33
CA ALA A 12 1.81 -13.64 -10.54
C ALA A 12 2.03 -14.04 -9.07
N VAL A 13 1.05 -14.70 -8.45
CA VAL A 13 1.16 -15.19 -7.06
C VAL A 13 2.23 -16.27 -6.94
N PHE A 14 2.29 -17.20 -7.89
CA PHE A 14 3.30 -18.24 -7.92
C PHE A 14 4.71 -17.65 -8.01
N THR A 15 4.93 -16.75 -8.98
CA THR A 15 6.23 -16.09 -9.14
C THR A 15 6.61 -15.30 -7.90
N LEU A 16 5.68 -14.53 -7.33
CA LEU A 16 5.93 -13.74 -6.12
C LEU A 16 6.28 -14.62 -4.92
N THR A 17 5.50 -15.67 -4.66
CA THR A 17 5.73 -16.58 -3.52
C THR A 17 6.99 -17.40 -3.69
N TYR A 18 7.30 -17.84 -4.91
CA TYR A 18 8.52 -18.57 -5.20
C TYR A 18 9.77 -17.71 -5.08
N VAL A 19 9.76 -16.50 -5.65
CA VAL A 19 10.87 -15.54 -5.49
C VAL A 19 11.06 -15.22 -4.01
N PHE A 20 9.98 -14.97 -3.27
CA PHE A 20 10.05 -14.75 -1.83
C PHE A 20 10.68 -15.95 -1.10
N TYR A 21 10.28 -17.18 -1.41
CA TYR A 21 10.85 -18.39 -0.81
C TYR A 21 12.37 -18.50 -1.07
N VAL A 22 12.81 -18.29 -2.32
CA VAL A 22 14.22 -18.40 -2.69
C VAL A 22 15.06 -17.32 -1.98
N VAL A 23 14.56 -16.08 -1.95
CA VAL A 23 15.24 -14.97 -1.25
C VAL A 23 15.28 -15.21 0.26
N PHE A 24 14.18 -15.69 0.84
CA PHE A 24 14.07 -15.95 2.28
C PHE A 24 14.97 -17.09 2.75
N THR A 25 15.02 -18.19 1.98
CA THR A 25 15.88 -19.33 2.31
C THR A 25 17.35 -19.05 2.01
N GLY A 26 17.66 -18.12 1.09
CA GLY A 26 19.03 -17.75 0.74
C GLY A 26 19.88 -18.90 0.19
N THR A 27 19.27 -20.05 -0.11
CA THR A 27 19.97 -21.27 -0.52
C THR A 27 19.43 -21.79 -1.85
N ALA A 28 20.30 -21.94 -2.84
CA ALA A 28 19.96 -22.39 -4.19
C ALA A 28 20.33 -23.86 -4.45
N THR A 29 20.17 -24.72 -3.44
CA THR A 29 20.35 -26.18 -3.64
C THR A 29 19.17 -26.74 -4.43
N LEU A 30 19.42 -27.78 -5.25
CA LEU A 30 18.36 -28.39 -6.07
C LEU A 30 17.16 -28.86 -5.24
N PHE A 31 17.42 -29.40 -4.04
CA PHE A 31 16.38 -29.78 -3.09
C PHE A 31 15.55 -28.58 -2.59
N SER A 32 16.20 -27.48 -2.21
CA SER A 32 15.52 -26.26 -1.76
C SER A 32 14.64 -25.67 -2.86
N LEU A 33 15.14 -25.61 -4.10
CA LEU A 33 14.38 -25.12 -5.24
C LEU A 33 13.15 -26.00 -5.55
N ALA A 34 13.32 -27.33 -5.53
CA ALA A 34 12.21 -28.26 -5.73
C ALA A 34 11.14 -28.13 -4.64
N LEU A 35 11.56 -28.00 -3.37
CA LEU A 35 10.64 -27.78 -2.25
C LEU A 35 9.92 -26.42 -2.38
N GLY A 36 10.64 -25.37 -2.77
CA GLY A 36 10.08 -24.05 -3.03
C GLY A 36 9.05 -24.06 -4.15
N LEU A 37 9.30 -24.78 -5.24
CA LEU A 37 8.34 -24.94 -6.34
C LEU A 37 7.05 -25.60 -5.85
N LEU A 38 7.17 -26.69 -5.10
CA LEU A 38 6.01 -27.44 -4.59
C LEU A 38 5.22 -26.63 -3.55
N ALA A 39 5.91 -25.96 -2.62
CA ALA A 39 5.30 -25.09 -1.63
C ALA A 39 4.58 -23.90 -2.29
N SER A 40 5.24 -23.22 -3.23
CA SER A 40 4.66 -22.06 -3.92
C SER A 40 3.49 -22.45 -4.82
N ALA A 41 3.54 -23.61 -5.47
CA ALA A 41 2.41 -24.16 -6.23
C ALA A 41 1.21 -24.43 -5.32
N THR A 42 1.46 -25.06 -4.17
CA THR A 42 0.42 -25.36 -3.17
C THR A 42 -0.20 -24.07 -2.64
N ILE A 43 0.62 -23.12 -2.18
CA ILE A 43 0.15 -21.82 -1.69
C ILE A 43 -0.66 -21.11 -2.77
N THR A 44 -0.18 -21.07 -4.01
CA THR A 44 -0.88 -20.41 -5.12
C THR A 44 -2.24 -21.04 -5.37
N ALA A 45 -2.33 -22.37 -5.36
CA ALA A 45 -3.58 -23.10 -5.60
C ALA A 45 -4.66 -22.76 -4.55
N PHE A 46 -4.28 -22.64 -3.28
CA PHE A 46 -5.22 -22.35 -2.19
C PHE A 46 -5.45 -20.84 -1.98
N ALA A 47 -4.41 -20.02 -2.02
CA ALA A 47 -4.48 -18.61 -1.64
C ALA A 47 -5.05 -17.71 -2.74
N THR A 48 -4.75 -17.97 -4.01
CA THR A 48 -5.25 -17.14 -5.13
C THR A 48 -6.77 -17.05 -5.18
N PRO A 49 -7.55 -18.14 -5.10
CA PRO A 49 -9.02 -18.05 -5.14
C PRO A 49 -9.61 -17.37 -3.90
N LEU A 50 -8.93 -17.41 -2.75
CA LEU A 50 -9.39 -16.81 -1.50
C LEU A 50 -9.08 -15.31 -1.41
N LEU A 51 -7.89 -14.89 -1.87
CA LEU A 51 -7.37 -13.54 -1.65
C LEU A 51 -7.54 -12.61 -2.85
N ILE A 52 -7.64 -13.16 -4.07
CA ILE A 52 -7.64 -12.35 -5.30
C ILE A 52 -8.97 -12.50 -6.02
N SER A 53 -9.91 -11.64 -5.64
CA SER A 53 -11.25 -11.60 -6.24
C SER A 53 -11.29 -10.80 -7.55
N ARG A 54 -10.24 -10.04 -7.89
CA ARG A 54 -10.17 -9.20 -9.10
C ARG A 54 -8.91 -9.51 -9.90
N GLU A 55 -8.98 -9.38 -11.23
CA GLU A 55 -7.80 -9.55 -12.10
C GLU A 55 -6.70 -8.56 -11.72
N LEU A 56 -5.54 -9.09 -11.33
CA LEU A 56 -4.33 -8.33 -11.13
C LEU A 56 -3.86 -7.86 -12.51
N ARG A 57 -4.05 -6.57 -12.79
CA ARG A 57 -3.56 -5.92 -14.01
C ARG A 57 -2.05 -5.64 -13.95
N LEU A 58 -1.28 -6.58 -13.43
CA LEU A 58 0.18 -6.48 -13.30
C LEU A 58 0.92 -6.72 -14.64
N ALA A 59 0.22 -7.25 -15.65
CA ALA A 59 0.77 -7.38 -17.00
C ALA A 59 0.91 -6.04 -17.74
N ASP A 60 0.31 -4.96 -17.23
CA ASP A 60 0.44 -3.62 -17.78
C ASP A 60 1.73 -2.97 -17.25
N VAL A 61 2.75 -2.93 -18.11
CA VAL A 61 4.08 -2.36 -17.80
C VAL A 61 3.96 -0.92 -17.29
N GLY A 62 2.98 -0.14 -17.79
CA GLY A 62 2.74 1.22 -17.33
C GLY A 62 2.34 1.29 -15.87
N ARG A 63 1.44 0.39 -15.42
CA ARG A 63 1.00 0.31 -14.02
C ARG A 63 2.14 -0.13 -13.10
N VAL A 64 2.95 -1.08 -13.54
CA VAL A 64 4.13 -1.53 -12.78
C VAL A 64 5.15 -0.40 -12.65
N ALA A 65 5.40 0.36 -13.72
CA ALA A 65 6.28 1.52 -13.66
C ALA A 65 5.77 2.58 -12.66
N TYR A 66 4.46 2.85 -12.63
CA TYR A 66 3.88 3.74 -11.62
C TYR A 66 3.96 3.19 -10.20
N LEU A 67 3.84 1.87 -10.02
CA LEU A 67 4.03 1.23 -8.71
C LEU A 67 5.46 1.39 -8.21
N VAL A 68 6.45 1.18 -9.08
CA VAL A 68 7.86 1.39 -8.76
C VAL A 68 8.14 2.86 -8.48
N ALA A 69 7.63 3.79 -9.30
CA ALA A 69 7.78 5.22 -9.08
C ALA A 69 7.13 5.67 -7.76
N TYR A 70 5.95 5.15 -7.44
CA TYR A 70 5.29 5.36 -6.16
C TYR A 70 6.15 4.84 -5.01
N TYR A 71 6.68 3.62 -5.10
CA TYR A 71 7.52 3.03 -4.05
C TYR A 71 8.78 3.87 -3.79
N VAL A 72 9.48 4.28 -4.84
CA VAL A 72 10.67 5.14 -4.73
C VAL A 72 10.31 6.49 -4.10
N TYR A 73 9.23 7.14 -4.56
CA TYR A 73 8.76 8.39 -3.98
C TYR A 73 8.38 8.22 -2.50
N TYR A 74 7.66 7.15 -2.18
CA TYR A 74 7.16 6.87 -0.84
C TYR A 74 8.31 6.65 0.15
N MET A 75 9.24 5.76 -0.17
CA MET A 75 10.40 5.44 0.68
C MET A 75 11.39 6.60 0.76
N ALA A 76 11.75 7.22 -0.36
CA ALA A 76 12.82 8.23 -0.37
C ALA A 76 12.36 9.60 0.13
N VAL A 77 11.09 9.97 -0.08
CA VAL A 77 10.59 11.32 0.17
C VAL A 77 9.56 11.34 1.30
N ALA A 78 8.45 10.61 1.15
CA ALA A 78 7.34 10.71 2.08
C ALA A 78 7.73 10.21 3.47
N GLU A 79 8.32 9.01 3.54
CA GLU A 79 8.72 8.38 4.79
C GLU A 79 9.86 9.15 5.47
N VAL A 80 10.96 9.43 4.76
CA VAL A 80 12.10 10.19 5.30
C VAL A 80 11.66 11.55 5.86
N ARG A 81 10.83 12.29 5.13
CA ARG A 81 10.35 13.61 5.57
C ARG A 81 9.51 13.52 6.84
N ALA A 82 8.57 12.59 6.88
CA ALA A 82 7.67 12.43 8.02
C ALA A 82 8.40 11.90 9.27
N HIS A 83 9.28 10.91 9.12
CA HIS A 83 10.15 10.46 10.21
C HIS A 83 11.03 11.59 10.75
N THR A 84 11.61 12.40 9.86
CA THR A 84 12.44 13.54 10.27
C THR A 84 11.63 14.60 11.03
N ASP A 85 10.39 14.90 10.60
CA ASP A 85 9.53 15.86 11.29
C ASP A 85 9.12 15.37 12.70
N ILE A 86 8.78 14.09 12.82
CA ILE A 86 8.47 13.48 14.12
C ILE A 86 9.70 13.43 15.02
N ALA A 87 10.85 13.00 14.50
CA ALA A 87 12.11 12.99 15.26
C ALA A 87 12.45 14.39 15.81
N ARG A 88 12.32 15.44 14.99
CA ARG A 88 12.50 16.83 15.43
C ARG A 88 11.48 17.24 16.49
N THR A 89 10.23 16.81 16.36
CA THR A 89 9.16 17.13 17.32
C THR A 89 9.43 16.48 18.68
N VAL A 90 9.89 15.23 18.71
CA VAL A 90 10.23 14.48 19.92
C VAL A 90 11.49 15.02 20.60
N LEU A 91 12.53 15.37 19.82
CA LEU A 91 13.79 15.92 20.34
C LEU A 91 13.69 17.40 20.74
N SER A 92 12.62 18.09 20.35
CA SER A 92 12.40 19.49 20.72
C SER A 92 12.13 19.61 22.23
N ARG A 93 12.78 20.60 22.87
CA ARG A 93 12.51 20.95 24.28
C ARG A 93 11.06 21.36 24.55
N LYS A 94 10.34 21.83 23.52
CA LYS A 94 8.91 22.15 23.61
C LYS A 94 8.18 21.36 22.53
N ILE A 95 7.40 20.37 22.98
CA ILE A 95 6.55 19.56 22.11
C ILE A 95 5.37 20.44 21.68
N ARG A 96 5.27 20.71 20.37
CA ARG A 96 4.13 21.41 19.76
C ARG A 96 3.38 20.42 18.89
N ILE A 97 2.32 19.84 19.44
CA ILE A 97 1.40 18.93 18.76
C ILE A 97 -0.02 19.47 18.90
N SER A 98 -0.87 19.14 17.93
CA SER A 98 -2.30 19.47 17.92
C SER A 98 -3.05 18.25 17.40
N PRO A 99 -3.21 17.22 18.24
CA PRO A 99 -3.80 15.96 17.82
C PRO A 99 -5.29 16.14 17.53
N ALA A 100 -5.76 15.61 16.40
CA ALA A 100 -7.17 15.61 16.05
C ALA A 100 -7.52 14.37 15.24
N ILE A 101 -8.79 13.95 15.29
CA ILE A 101 -9.35 13.03 14.30
C ILE A 101 -10.06 13.88 13.26
N VAL A 102 -9.66 13.73 12.00
CA VAL A 102 -10.21 14.47 10.86
C VAL A 102 -10.82 13.51 9.84
N GLU A 103 -11.89 13.98 9.19
CA GLU A 103 -12.47 13.29 8.03
C GLU A 103 -11.62 13.60 6.79
N VAL A 104 -11.21 12.56 6.06
CA VAL A 104 -10.44 12.68 4.82
C VAL A 104 -11.19 11.96 3.71
N PRO A 105 -11.89 12.68 2.80
CA PRO A 105 -12.56 12.05 1.68
C PRO A 105 -11.55 11.44 0.71
N TYR A 106 -11.88 10.30 0.11
CA TYR A 106 -11.03 9.64 -0.88
C TYR A 106 -11.78 9.35 -2.17
N TYR A 107 -11.09 9.46 -3.30
CA TYR A 107 -11.72 9.36 -4.63
C TYR A 107 -11.29 8.13 -5.43
N VAL A 108 -10.40 7.31 -4.87
CA VAL A 108 -9.99 6.04 -5.48
C VAL A 108 -11.18 5.07 -5.60
N ARG A 109 -11.26 4.37 -6.75
CA ARG A 109 -12.41 3.51 -7.08
C ARG A 109 -12.26 2.07 -6.60
N THR A 110 -11.04 1.64 -6.31
CA THR A 110 -10.71 0.23 -6.06
C THR A 110 -10.36 0.00 -4.61
N SER A 111 -10.71 -1.20 -4.11
CA SER A 111 -10.34 -1.64 -2.76
C SER A 111 -8.82 -1.64 -2.59
N PHE A 112 -8.05 -2.15 -3.56
CA PHE A 112 -6.59 -2.09 -3.53
C PHE A 112 -6.03 -0.67 -3.46
N GLY A 113 -6.61 0.26 -4.23
CA GLY A 113 -6.22 1.68 -4.15
C GLY A 113 -6.53 2.28 -2.78
N MET A 114 -7.70 1.97 -2.21
CA MET A 114 -8.08 2.39 -0.86
C MET A 114 -7.12 1.82 0.20
N THR A 115 -6.78 0.53 0.12
CA THR A 115 -5.82 -0.11 1.02
C THR A 115 -4.43 0.51 0.88
N LEU A 116 -3.98 0.79 -0.35
CA LEU A 116 -2.69 1.45 -0.57
C LEU A 116 -2.65 2.82 0.10
N ILE A 117 -3.65 3.68 -0.12
CA ILE A 117 -3.67 5.02 0.51
C ILE A 117 -3.78 4.91 2.04
N ALA A 118 -4.60 4.01 2.57
CA ALA A 118 -4.78 3.87 4.02
C ALA A 118 -3.50 3.39 4.70
N GLY A 119 -2.79 2.43 4.09
CA GLY A 119 -1.47 1.98 4.53
C GLY A 119 -0.42 3.09 4.41
N SER A 120 -0.43 3.84 3.31
CA SER A 120 0.49 4.98 3.10
C SER A 120 0.38 6.01 4.21
N ILE A 121 -0.85 6.40 4.54
CA ILE A 121 -1.17 7.39 5.58
C ILE A 121 -0.70 6.87 6.94
N THR A 122 -1.02 5.61 7.26
CA THR A 122 -0.66 5.02 8.55
C THR A 122 0.84 4.86 8.74
N ASN A 123 1.57 4.49 7.70
CA ASN A 123 3.01 4.33 7.76
C ASN A 123 3.77 5.66 7.61
N THR A 124 3.09 6.78 7.30
CA THR A 124 3.69 8.12 7.36
C THR A 124 3.60 8.65 8.81
N PRO A 125 4.74 8.80 9.53
CA PRO A 125 4.71 9.19 10.94
C PRO A 125 3.94 10.48 11.20
N GLY A 126 3.06 10.43 12.19
CA GLY A 126 2.18 11.54 12.56
C GLY A 126 0.75 11.42 12.05
N THR A 127 0.42 10.41 11.24
CA THR A 127 -0.95 10.08 10.84
C THR A 127 -1.27 8.60 11.05
N LEU A 128 -2.53 8.29 11.37
CA LEU A 128 -3.04 6.93 11.53
C LEU A 128 -4.48 6.85 11.05
N VAL A 129 -4.80 5.90 10.17
CA VAL A 129 -6.20 5.65 9.78
C VAL A 129 -6.87 4.84 10.89
N VAL A 130 -7.92 5.41 11.49
CA VAL A 130 -8.69 4.79 12.58
C VAL A 130 -9.86 3.97 12.03
N GLN A 131 -10.54 4.51 11.03
CA GLN A 131 -11.72 3.89 10.45
C GLN A 131 -11.86 4.26 8.97
N VAL A 132 -12.43 3.34 8.20
CA VAL A 132 -12.78 3.55 6.79
C VAL A 132 -14.29 3.46 6.64
N ASP A 133 -14.92 4.53 6.15
CA ASP A 133 -16.31 4.52 5.69
C ASP A 133 -16.33 4.36 4.17
N THR A 134 -16.82 3.20 3.71
CA THR A 134 -16.90 2.87 2.29
C THR A 134 -18.15 3.41 1.61
N VAL A 135 -19.19 3.74 2.37
CA VAL A 135 -20.45 4.31 1.85
C VAL A 135 -20.26 5.79 1.58
N ARG A 136 -19.73 6.53 2.56
CA ARG A 136 -19.45 7.98 2.44
C ARG A 136 -18.13 8.26 1.72
N LYS A 137 -17.29 7.24 1.49
CA LYS A 137 -15.93 7.35 0.95
C LYS A 137 -15.03 8.31 1.75
N VAL A 138 -14.98 8.08 3.07
CA VAL A 138 -14.19 8.88 4.02
C VAL A 138 -13.26 7.98 4.82
N LEU A 139 -12.02 8.45 5.04
CA LEU A 139 -11.08 7.91 6.01
C LEU A 139 -11.12 8.79 7.26
N TYR A 140 -11.32 8.20 8.42
CA TYR A 140 -11.13 8.88 9.71
C TYR A 140 -9.67 8.74 10.09
N VAL A 141 -8.94 9.86 10.08
CA VAL A 141 -7.48 9.88 10.30
C VAL A 141 -7.18 10.60 11.60
N HIS A 142 -6.50 9.92 12.51
CA HIS A 142 -5.85 10.56 13.65
C HIS A 142 -4.57 11.25 13.17
N TRP A 143 -4.48 12.56 13.34
CA TRP A 143 -3.37 13.38 12.88
C TRP A 143 -2.74 14.12 14.05
N LEU A 144 -1.46 13.85 14.32
CA LEU A 144 -0.72 14.36 15.46
C LEU A 144 -0.50 15.88 15.42
N LYS A 145 -0.31 16.43 14.22
CA LYS A 145 -0.04 17.86 13.97
C LYS A 145 -1.08 18.39 12.96
N ALA A 146 -2.35 18.36 13.37
CA ALA A 146 -3.42 18.82 12.51
C ALA A 146 -3.31 20.33 12.23
N VAL A 147 -3.19 20.69 10.96
CA VAL A 147 -3.16 22.10 10.50
C VAL A 147 -4.54 22.60 10.05
N THR A 148 -5.49 21.69 9.84
CA THR A 148 -6.86 21.98 9.41
C THR A 148 -7.79 20.85 9.86
N HIS A 149 -9.07 21.18 10.03
CA HIS A 149 -10.15 20.23 10.28
C HIS A 149 -11.11 20.11 9.09
N LYS A 150 -10.90 20.91 8.03
CA LYS A 150 -11.77 20.86 6.85
C LYS A 150 -11.43 19.63 6.01
N PRO A 151 -12.42 18.82 5.60
CA PRO A 151 -12.13 17.52 4.98
C PRO A 151 -11.27 17.60 3.71
N GLU A 152 -11.57 18.51 2.78
CA GLU A 152 -10.79 18.65 1.54
C GLU A 152 -9.39 19.22 1.75
N GLU A 153 -9.22 20.14 2.71
CA GLU A 153 -7.88 20.67 3.04
C GLU A 153 -7.02 19.58 3.71
N ALA A 154 -7.64 18.73 4.55
CA ALA A 154 -6.99 17.57 5.15
C ALA A 154 -6.58 16.55 4.07
N ARG A 155 -7.44 16.30 3.08
CA ARG A 155 -7.12 15.46 1.91
C ARG A 155 -5.89 15.96 1.16
N GLY A 156 -5.85 17.25 0.87
CA GLY A 156 -4.71 17.89 0.19
C GLY A 156 -3.38 17.68 0.92
N SER A 157 -3.43 17.63 2.25
CA SER A 157 -2.24 17.50 3.10
C SER A 157 -1.82 16.05 3.36
N ILE A 158 -2.79 15.13 3.45
CA ILE A 158 -2.58 13.76 3.96
C ILE A 158 -2.58 12.72 2.84
N SER A 159 -3.56 12.75 1.93
CA SER A 159 -3.84 11.62 1.04
C SER A 159 -3.70 11.93 -0.44
N ALA A 160 -3.87 13.20 -0.87
CA ALA A 160 -4.02 13.56 -2.28
C ALA A 160 -2.89 13.03 -3.17
N LYS A 161 -1.63 13.12 -2.71
CA LYS A 161 -0.49 12.62 -3.47
C LYS A 161 -0.50 11.10 -3.61
N PHE A 162 -0.87 10.38 -2.56
CA PHE A 162 -1.00 8.92 -2.60
C PHE A 162 -2.17 8.49 -3.50
N GLU A 163 -3.26 9.25 -3.51
CA GLU A 163 -4.40 9.02 -4.40
C GLU A 163 -4.02 9.17 -5.88
N GLU A 164 -3.17 10.15 -6.25
CA GLU A 164 -2.68 10.30 -7.63
C GLU A 164 -1.97 9.04 -8.12
N PHE A 165 -1.10 8.45 -7.29
CA PHE A 165 -0.41 7.21 -7.63
C PHE A 165 -1.37 6.02 -7.63
N ALA A 166 -2.18 5.88 -6.58
CA ALA A 166 -3.15 4.79 -6.46
C ALA A 166 -4.14 4.75 -7.63
N ALA A 167 -4.58 5.91 -8.13
CA ALA A 167 -5.43 6.01 -9.31
C ALA A 167 -4.74 5.54 -10.59
N LYS A 168 -3.43 5.79 -10.75
CA LYS A 168 -2.68 5.33 -11.94
C LYS A 168 -2.33 3.84 -11.89
N ILE A 169 -2.08 3.31 -10.69
CA ILE A 169 -1.74 1.90 -10.49
C ILE A 169 -3.00 1.03 -10.58
N PHE A 170 -4.05 1.41 -9.85
CA PHE A 170 -5.24 0.58 -9.66
C PHE A 170 -6.50 1.09 -10.36
N GLY A 171 -6.43 2.23 -11.06
CA GLY A 171 -7.55 2.79 -11.84
C GLY A 171 -8.05 1.91 -12.98
#